data_AF-K9W8B7-F1
#
_entry.id   AF-K9W8B7-F1
#
_cell.length_a   1.000
_cell.length_b   1.000
_cell.length_c   1.000
_cell.angle_alpha   90.00
_cell.angle_beta   90.00
_cell.angle_gamma   90.00
#
_symmetry.space_group_name_H-M   'P 1'
#
loop_
_entity.id
_entity.type
_entity.pdbx_description
1 polymer ?
#
loop_
_entity_poly.entity_id
_entity_poly.type
_entity_poly.pdbx_seq_one_letter_code
_entity_poly.pdbx_strand_id
1 'polypeptide(L)'
;MNPLELDQEIGKIARAMMTRNTQIGADIIAHLSSQMTIEEVAGMVLVSFERLLWFDEEAILWSIENLIPAVVLQAIQKITSVAVFQQLIRKGYVPGKDMSVDANGKLLVKAKMRTVA
;
A
#
# COMPACT_ATOMS: atom_id res chain seq x y z
N MET A 1 1.92 12.95 -15.54
CA MET A 1 0.58 13.20 -14.98
C MET A 1 0.66 14.44 -14.11
N ASN A 2 -0.26 15.38 -14.26
CA ASN A 2 -0.34 16.55 -13.37
C ASN A 2 -1.11 16.20 -12.07
N PRO A 3 -1.06 17.05 -11.02
CA PRO A 3 -1.70 16.73 -9.74
C PRO A 3 -3.22 16.50 -9.82
N LEU A 4 -3.93 17.20 -10.70
CA LEU A 4 -5.38 17.07 -10.87
C LEU A 4 -5.73 15.72 -11.53
N GLU A 5 -5.00 15.34 -12.57
CA GLU A 5 -5.15 14.04 -13.24
C GLU A 5 -4.89 12.90 -12.24
N LEU A 6 -3.84 13.03 -11.42
CA LEU A 6 -3.50 12.05 -10.39
C LEU A 6 -4.64 11.88 -9.38
N ASP A 7 -5.21 12.98 -8.90
CA ASP A 7 -6.34 12.96 -7.98
C ASP A 7 -7.58 12.26 -8.56
N GLN A 8 -7.84 12.49 -9.85
CA GLN A 8 -8.93 11.85 -10.59
C GLN A 8 -8.72 10.35 -10.71
N GLU A 9 -7.51 9.89 -11.04
CA GLU A 9 -7.19 8.46 -11.14
C GLU A 9 -7.28 7.77 -9.78
N ILE A 10 -6.78 8.38 -8.70
CA ILE A 10 -6.95 7.88 -7.33
C ILE A 10 -8.44 7.75 -6.98
N GLY A 11 -9.27 8.71 -7.41
CA GLY A 11 -10.71 8.67 -7.23
C GLY A 11 -11.38 7.53 -8.01
N LYS A 12 -10.93 7.22 -9.23
CA LYS A 12 -11.42 6.09 -10.02
C LYS A 12 -11.10 4.76 -9.34
N ILE A 13 -9.86 4.58 -8.88
CA ILE A 13 -9.45 3.37 -8.14
C ILE A 13 -10.32 3.19 -6.88
N ALA A 14 -10.47 4.24 -6.06
CA ALA A 14 -11.25 4.16 -4.83
C ALA A 14 -12.72 3.75 -5.11
N ARG A 15 -13.35 4.31 -6.15
CA ARG A 15 -14.71 3.91 -6.53
C ARG A 15 -14.78 2.48 -7.06
N ALA A 16 -13.78 2.02 -7.81
CA ALA A 16 -13.72 0.64 -8.29
C ALA A 16 -13.64 -0.35 -7.12
N MET A 17 -12.87 -0.01 -6.08
CA MET A 17 -12.78 -0.77 -4.83
C MET A 17 -14.13 -0.79 -4.08
N MET A 18 -14.79 0.36 -3.90
CA MET A 18 -16.10 0.44 -3.21
C MET A 18 -17.18 -0.40 -3.89
N THR A 19 -17.22 -0.36 -5.22
CA THR A 19 -18.20 -1.11 -6.02
C THR A 19 -17.90 -2.61 -6.08
N ARG A 20 -16.76 -3.05 -5.55
CA ARG A 20 -16.30 -4.44 -5.55
C ARG A 20 -16.36 -5.06 -6.96
N ASN A 21 -16.06 -4.25 -7.98
CA ASN A 21 -16.07 -4.67 -9.38
C ASN A 21 -14.65 -5.01 -9.83
N THR A 22 -14.34 -6.30 -9.90
CA THR A 22 -13.01 -6.80 -10.25
C THR A 22 -12.60 -6.41 -11.67
N GLN A 23 -13.52 -6.42 -12.62
CA GLN A 23 -13.21 -6.16 -14.03
C GLN A 23 -12.84 -4.68 -14.24
N ILE A 24 -13.68 -3.76 -13.76
CA ILE A 24 -13.42 -2.31 -13.86
C ILE A 24 -12.12 -1.96 -13.14
N GLY A 25 -11.93 -2.47 -11.92
CA GLY A 25 -10.73 -2.16 -11.17
C GLY A 25 -9.46 -2.75 -11.80
N ALA A 26 -9.52 -3.98 -12.33
CA ALA A 26 -8.39 -4.61 -13.01
C ALA A 26 -8.00 -3.82 -14.27
N ASP A 27 -8.98 -3.37 -15.06
CA ASP A 27 -8.74 -2.56 -16.25
C ASP A 27 -8.09 -1.21 -15.89
N ILE A 28 -8.54 -0.56 -14.81
CA ILE A 28 -7.93 0.69 -14.31
C ILE A 28 -6.48 0.44 -13.89
N ILE A 29 -6.22 -0.59 -13.08
CA ILE A 29 -4.87 -0.89 -12.60
C ILE A 29 -3.94 -1.26 -13.76
N ALA A 30 -4.42 -2.04 -14.73
CA ALA A 30 -3.66 -2.42 -15.92
C ALA A 30 -3.32 -1.19 -16.77
N HIS A 31 -4.29 -0.29 -16.99
CA HIS A 31 -4.10 0.95 -17.72
C HIS A 31 -3.07 1.87 -17.06
N LEU A 32 -3.12 2.01 -15.74
CA LEU A 32 -2.13 2.81 -15.00
C LEU A 32 -0.74 2.15 -15.03
N SER A 33 -0.70 0.83 -14.88
CA SER A 33 0.55 0.04 -14.94
C SER A 33 1.21 0.07 -16.32
N SER A 34 0.48 0.40 -17.40
CA SER A 34 1.07 0.59 -18.73
C SER A 34 1.70 1.97 -18.93
N GLN A 35 1.44 2.93 -18.03
CA GLN A 35 1.90 4.31 -18.15
C GLN A 35 2.86 4.73 -17.04
N MET A 36 2.92 3.97 -15.95
CA MET A 36 3.62 4.32 -14.73
C MET A 36 4.41 3.11 -14.21
N THR A 37 5.38 3.37 -13.34
CA THR A 37 6.09 2.32 -12.62
C THR A 37 5.17 1.63 -11.62
N ILE A 38 5.51 0.39 -11.25
CA ILE A 38 4.69 -0.37 -10.29
C ILE A 38 4.67 0.30 -8.91
N GLU A 39 5.75 0.99 -8.54
CA GLU A 39 5.85 1.77 -7.30
C GLU A 39 4.90 2.98 -7.31
N GLU A 40 4.75 3.67 -8.44
CA GLU A 40 3.80 4.78 -8.56
C GLU A 40 2.35 4.29 -8.46
N VAL A 41 2.02 3.19 -9.14
CA VAL A 41 0.70 2.55 -9.04
C VAL A 41 0.42 2.09 -7.61
N ALA A 42 1.39 1.49 -6.95
CA ALA A 42 1.30 1.09 -5.54
C ALA A 42 1.06 2.30 -4.62
N GLY A 43 1.72 3.43 -4.88
CA GLY A 43 1.47 4.69 -4.18
C GLY A 43 0.03 5.18 -4.37
N MET A 44 -0.50 5.14 -5.59
CA MET A 44 -1.88 5.53 -5.87
C MET A 44 -2.88 4.62 -5.15
N VAL A 45 -2.67 3.30 -5.19
CA VAL A 45 -3.52 2.33 -4.48
C VAL A 45 -3.49 2.56 -2.97
N LEU A 46 -2.32 2.88 -2.39
CA LEU A 46 -2.20 3.24 -0.97
C LEU A 46 -3.04 4.48 -0.62
N VAL A 47 -2.98 5.53 -1.43
CA VAL A 47 -3.80 6.74 -1.20
C VAL A 47 -5.30 6.44 -1.41
N SER A 48 -5.65 5.55 -2.35
CA SER A 48 -7.03 5.09 -2.49
C SER A 48 -7.51 4.31 -1.26
N PHE A 49 -6.67 3.47 -0.65
CA PHE A 49 -7.00 2.82 0.62
C PHE A 49 -7.19 3.82 1.76
N GLU A 50 -6.32 4.83 1.87
CA GLU A 50 -6.49 5.90 2.85
C GLU A 50 -7.85 6.58 2.70
N ARG A 51 -8.29 6.86 1.46
CA ARG A 51 -9.63 7.40 1.21
C ARG A 51 -10.73 6.47 1.71
N LEU A 52 -10.62 5.17 1.43
CA LEU A 52 -11.63 4.18 1.82
C LEU A 52 -11.70 3.94 3.32
N LEU A 53 -10.60 4.11 4.04
CA LEU A 53 -10.52 3.83 5.47
C LEU A 53 -11.59 4.58 6.27
N TRP A 54 -12.00 5.75 5.78
CA TRP A 54 -13.03 6.59 6.40
C TRP A 54 -14.47 6.21 6.01
N PHE A 55 -14.67 5.37 4.98
CA PHE A 55 -15.99 5.13 4.39
C PHE A 55 -16.41 3.65 4.35
N ASP A 56 -15.52 2.73 3.99
CA ASP A 56 -15.82 1.31 3.77
C ASP A 56 -14.53 0.48 3.98
N GLU A 57 -14.27 0.10 5.23
CA GLU A 57 -13.10 -0.70 5.60
C GLU A 57 -13.16 -2.13 5.01
N GLU A 58 -14.36 -2.69 4.83
CA GLU A 58 -14.55 -3.99 4.20
C GLU A 58 -14.17 -3.96 2.72
N ALA A 59 -14.39 -2.85 2.02
CA ALA A 59 -13.95 -2.69 0.64
C ALA A 59 -12.42 -2.75 0.52
N ILE A 60 -11.67 -2.32 1.54
CA ILE A 60 -10.20 -2.45 1.56
C ILE A 60 -9.82 -3.93 1.60
N LEU A 61 -10.35 -4.68 2.57
CA LEU A 61 -10.06 -6.11 2.73
C LEU A 61 -10.42 -6.88 1.45
N TRP A 62 -11.63 -6.66 0.94
CA TRP A 62 -12.09 -7.29 -0.28
C TRP A 62 -11.17 -6.96 -1.47
N SER A 63 -10.73 -5.71 -1.59
CA SER A 63 -9.87 -5.27 -2.70
C SER A 63 -8.49 -5.92 -2.65
N ILE A 64 -7.90 -6.08 -1.46
CA ILE A 64 -6.63 -6.78 -1.29
C ILE A 64 -6.74 -8.22 -1.77
N GLU A 65 -7.86 -8.89 -1.47
CA GLU A 65 -8.05 -10.30 -1.82
C GLU A 65 -8.42 -10.51 -3.30
N ASN A 66 -9.18 -9.59 -3.90
CA ASN A 66 -9.86 -9.85 -5.16
C ASN A 66 -9.48 -8.92 -6.31
N LEU A 67 -8.89 -7.75 -6.01
CA LEU A 67 -8.70 -6.68 -7.00
C LEU A 67 -7.23 -6.30 -7.22
N ILE A 68 -6.46 -6.18 -6.15
CA ILE A 68 -5.09 -5.67 -6.26
C ILE A 68 -4.14 -6.78 -6.73
N PRO A 69 -3.43 -6.60 -7.86
CA PRO A 69 -2.46 -7.60 -8.33
C PRO A 69 -1.35 -7.83 -7.30
N ALA A 70 -0.88 -9.06 -7.19
CA ALA A 70 0.16 -9.46 -6.24
C ALA A 70 1.45 -8.61 -6.35
N VAL A 71 1.85 -8.23 -7.57
CA VAL A 71 3.01 -7.36 -7.82
C VAL A 71 2.83 -5.95 -7.24
N VAL A 72 1.60 -5.41 -7.29
CA VAL A 72 1.27 -4.11 -6.69
C VAL A 72 1.27 -4.25 -5.16
N LEU A 73 0.69 -5.32 -4.62
CA LEU A 73 0.71 -5.60 -3.17
C LEU A 73 2.15 -5.72 -2.63
N GLN A 74 3.06 -6.36 -3.37
CA GLN A 74 4.47 -6.44 -2.98
C GLN A 74 5.15 -5.06 -2.96
N ALA A 75 4.87 -4.23 -3.96
CA ALA A 75 5.36 -2.85 -3.99
C ALA A 75 4.81 -2.02 -2.81
N ILE A 76 3.52 -2.17 -2.49
CA ILE A 76 2.89 -1.57 -1.31
C ILE A 76 3.61 -2.01 -0.03
N GLN A 77 3.86 -3.31 0.14
CA GLN A 77 4.56 -3.87 1.30
C GLN A 77 5.97 -3.30 1.45
N LYS A 78 6.70 -3.13 0.34
CA LYS A 78 8.04 -2.53 0.34
C LYS A 78 7.98 -1.06 0.77
N ILE A 79 7.06 -0.26 0.21
CA ILE A 79 6.86 1.15 0.56
C ILE A 79 6.53 1.28 2.06
N THR A 80 5.54 0.53 2.53
CA THR A 80 5.12 0.57 3.94
C THR A 80 6.20 0.09 4.88
N SER A 81 6.96 -0.96 4.53
CA SER A 81 8.05 -1.46 5.39
C SER A 81 9.16 -0.44 5.59
N VAL A 82 9.53 0.31 4.55
CA VAL A 82 10.49 1.42 4.67
C VAL A 82 9.93 2.53 5.57
N ALA A 83 8.67 2.91 5.39
CA ALA A 83 8.03 3.93 6.20
C ALA A 83 7.96 3.54 7.69
N VAL A 84 7.54 2.31 8.00
CA VAL A 84 7.50 1.78 9.37
C VAL A 84 8.91 1.71 9.96
N PHE A 85 9.90 1.24 9.19
CA PHE A 85 11.29 1.19 9.64
C PHE A 85 11.80 2.57 10.05
N GLN A 86 11.59 3.59 9.21
CA GLN A 86 11.94 4.97 9.54
C GLN A 86 11.20 5.50 10.77
N GLN A 87 9.91 5.16 10.92
CA GLN A 87 9.13 5.56 12.08
C GLN A 87 9.64 4.92 13.38
N LEU A 88 10.10 3.68 13.33
CA LEU A 88 10.71 3.00 14.48
C LEU A 88 12.05 3.65 14.86
N ILE A 89 12.88 4.03 13.89
CA ILE A 89 14.12 4.78 14.19
C ILE A 89 13.78 6.08 14.93
N ARG A 90 12.76 6.81 14.46
CA ARG A 90 12.29 8.05 15.12
C ARG A 90 11.76 7.80 16.54
N LYS A 91 11.25 6.60 16.83
CA LYS A 91 10.83 6.17 18.18
C LYS A 91 12.00 5.69 19.06
N GLY A 92 13.24 5.73 18.58
CA GLY A 92 14.44 5.37 19.34
C GLY A 92 14.91 3.92 19.17
N TYR A 93 14.27 3.12 18.30
CA TYR A 93 14.72 1.77 18.01
C TYR A 93 15.98 1.78 17.13
N VAL A 94 16.91 0.85 17.40
CA VAL A 94 18.22 0.81 16.74
C VAL A 94 18.27 -0.25 15.63
N PRO A 95 18.53 0.13 14.36
CA PRO A 95 18.79 -0.81 13.26
C PRO A 95 19.90 -1.81 13.56
N GLY A 96 19.71 -3.07 13.17
CA GLY A 96 20.67 -4.17 13.39
C GLY A 96 20.69 -4.71 14.83
N LYS A 97 20.18 -3.94 15.81
CA LYS A 97 20.07 -4.38 17.20
C LYS A 97 18.64 -4.81 17.53
N ASP A 98 17.68 -3.91 17.33
CA ASP A 98 16.28 -4.11 17.71
C ASP A 98 15.47 -4.61 16.51
N MET A 99 15.76 -4.09 15.32
CA MET A 99 15.05 -4.37 14.07
C MET A 99 15.97 -4.43 12.85
N SER A 100 15.54 -5.13 11.81
CA SER A 100 16.20 -5.19 10.50
C SER A 100 15.16 -5.37 9.38
N VAL A 101 15.59 -5.34 8.12
CA VAL A 101 14.75 -5.62 6.95
C VAL A 101 15.41 -6.74 6.15
N ASP A 102 14.62 -7.72 5.70
CA ASP A 102 15.14 -8.80 4.85
C ASP A 102 15.23 -8.40 3.37
N ALA A 103 15.74 -9.30 2.53
CA ALA A 103 15.90 -9.06 1.09
C ALA A 103 14.56 -8.87 0.34
N ASN A 104 13.44 -9.31 0.94
CA ASN A 104 12.09 -9.16 0.38
C ASN A 104 11.40 -7.89 0.88
N GLY A 105 12.11 -7.04 1.64
CA GLY A 105 11.55 -5.83 2.23
C GLY A 105 10.71 -6.08 3.47
N LYS A 106 10.68 -7.30 4.03
CA LYS A 106 9.92 -7.60 5.25
C LYS A 106 10.66 -7.06 6.47
N LEU A 107 9.95 -6.29 7.29
CA LEU A 107 10.44 -5.81 8.58
C LEU A 107 10.58 -6.98 9.57
N LEU A 108 11.76 -7.13 10.14
CA LEU A 108 12.10 -8.09 11.18
C LEU A 108 12.26 -7.35 12.51
N VAL A 109 11.47 -7.73 13.50
CA VAL A 109 11.40 -7.11 14.82
C VAL A 109 11.78 -8.17 15.86
N LYS A 110 12.76 -7.91 16.73
CA LYS A 110 13.10 -8.88 17.80
C LYS A 110 11.95 -9.02 18.80
N ALA A 111 11.69 -10.25 19.24
CA ALA A 111 10.57 -10.62 20.13
C ALA A 111 10.47 -9.82 21.44
N LYS A 112 11.58 -9.25 21.95
CA LYS A 112 11.58 -8.38 23.13
C LYS A 112 10.84 -7.04 22.93
N MET A 113 10.48 -6.67 21.71
CA MET A 113 9.65 -5.50 21.42
C MET A 113 8.14 -5.73 21.63
N ARG A 114 7.67 -6.96 21.90
CA ARG A 114 6.23 -7.26 22.06
C ARG A 114 5.58 -6.66 23.32
N THR A 115 6.35 -6.02 24.19
CA THR A 115 5.87 -5.52 25.49
C THR A 115 6.20 -4.05 25.67
N VAL A 116 5.55 -3.18 24.90
CA VAL A 116 5.06 -1.89 25.39
C VAL A 116 3.81 -1.57 24.56
N ALA A 117 2.65 -2.05 25.01
CA ALA A 117 1.34 -1.55 24.62
C ALA A 117 0.85 -0.63 25.74
#